data_AF-A0A497N7C0-F1
#
_entry.id   AF-A0A497N7C0-F1
#
_cell.length_a   1.000
_cell.length_b   1.000
_cell.length_c   1.000
_cell.angle_alpha   90.00
_cell.angle_beta   90.00
_cell.angle_gamma   90.00
#
_symmetry.space_group_name_H-M   'P 1'
#
loop_
_entity.id
_entity.type
_entity.pdbx_description
1 polymer ?
#
loop_
_entity_poly.entity_id
_entity_poly.type
_entity_poly.pdbx_seq_one_letter_code
_entity_poly.pdbx_strand_id
1 'polypeptide(L)'
;VPPEIDQKLYEAQILYDKNWLLTNTKEWMAKTYWRPERVEIRTENYLIEADTYLSRATSASNKGDLQSASAYTTVGLESILKTLIEINMLPISNSHFIEALRDSTQKLGMDEFYEDYLRISRLAGVDQEDAEERLAAFEAAWNEAIRTINERGSVIEELHVNVRNKLNYYGKPSFLKGMALRTRSLIDSGLFVEASHYLLRTMVDMLESYGWLRASIDGVKFDYTTLFNFLKGEREAPTEIYKNSTRAMGIEELEKEAVEESLKRAREIILNIRRRRKGLIRERVKPA
;
A
#
# COMPACT_ATOMS: atom_id res chain seq x y z
N VAL A 1 20.40 7.35 8.22
CA VAL A 1 19.27 6.43 8.53
C VAL A 1 18.25 6.55 7.40
N PRO A 2 17.90 5.47 6.70
CA PRO A 2 16.83 5.48 5.70
C PRO A 2 15.49 5.89 6.33
N PRO A 3 14.69 6.78 5.70
CA PRO A 3 13.42 7.25 6.28
C PRO A 3 12.42 6.15 6.58
N GLU A 4 12.51 5.00 5.91
CA GLU A 4 11.58 3.87 5.99
C GLU A 4 11.64 3.13 7.33
N ILE A 5 12.72 3.31 8.10
CA ILE A 5 12.87 2.70 9.44
C ILE A 5 12.66 3.69 10.58
N ASP A 6 12.39 4.96 10.28
CA ASP A 6 12.26 6.01 11.29
C ASP A 6 11.19 5.71 12.33
N GLN A 7 9.96 5.45 11.87
CA GLN A 7 8.84 5.17 12.76
C GLN A 7 9.08 3.88 13.56
N LYS A 8 9.66 2.86 12.92
CA LYS A 8 10.01 1.59 13.60
C LYS A 8 11.01 1.83 14.73
N LEU A 9 12.02 2.68 14.52
CA LEU A 9 12.99 3.03 15.56
C LEU A 9 12.38 3.94 16.63
N TYR A 10 11.49 4.86 16.25
CA TYR A 10 10.77 5.74 17.15
C TYR A 10 9.87 4.95 18.13
N GLU A 11 9.14 3.97 17.60
CA GLU A 11 8.17 3.15 18.34
C GLU A 11 8.80 1.90 19.00
N ALA A 12 10.07 1.58 18.71
CA ALA A 12 10.71 0.35 19.16
C ALA A 12 10.66 0.18 20.69
N GLN A 13 10.31 -1.01 21.16
CA GLN A 13 10.50 -1.42 22.55
C GLN A 13 11.74 -2.29 22.65
N ILE A 14 12.74 -1.82 23.40
CA ILE A 14 14.03 -2.50 23.53
C ILE A 14 13.98 -3.38 24.77
N LEU A 15 13.95 -4.70 24.54
CA LEU A 15 13.92 -5.70 25.61
C LEU A 15 15.33 -6.10 26.08
N TYR A 16 16.31 -6.06 25.17
CA TYR A 16 17.71 -6.39 25.47
C TYR A 16 18.65 -5.68 24.49
N ASP A 17 19.68 -5.01 25.00
CA ASP A 17 20.68 -4.29 24.19
C ASP A 17 22.02 -4.19 24.94
N LYS A 18 22.86 -5.21 24.80
CA LYS A 18 24.14 -5.34 25.52
C LYS A 18 25.09 -4.16 25.29
N ASN A 19 25.09 -3.58 24.09
CA ASN A 19 26.06 -2.56 23.67
C ASN A 19 25.45 -1.16 23.58
N TRP A 20 24.21 -0.97 24.06
CA TRP A 20 23.48 0.29 24.01
C TRP A 20 23.24 0.86 22.59
N LEU A 21 23.47 0.06 21.54
CA LEU A 21 23.39 0.55 20.16
C LEU A 21 21.94 0.85 19.77
N LEU A 22 21.02 -0.05 20.09
CA LEU A 22 19.60 0.11 19.78
C LEU A 22 19.00 1.24 20.62
N THR A 23 19.41 1.32 21.89
CA THR A 23 18.95 2.32 22.85
C THR A 23 19.36 3.71 22.41
N ASN A 24 20.64 3.91 22.10
CA ASN A 24 21.16 5.18 21.59
C ASN A 24 20.48 5.58 20.26
N THR A 25 20.26 4.61 19.37
CA THR A 25 19.60 4.86 18.09
C THR A 25 18.14 5.27 18.27
N LYS A 26 17.39 4.59 19.16
CA LYS A 26 16.01 4.96 19.51
C LYS A 26 15.96 6.35 20.13
N GLU A 27 16.83 6.66 21.09
CA GLU A 27 16.86 7.97 21.74
C GLU A 27 17.16 9.10 20.75
N TRP A 28 18.10 8.87 19.83
CA TRP A 28 18.37 9.82 18.76
C TRP A 28 17.16 9.99 17.85
N MET A 29 16.47 8.89 17.49
CA MET A 29 15.25 8.95 16.69
C MET A 29 14.15 9.71 17.41
N ALA A 30 13.92 9.47 18.71
CA ALA A 30 12.91 10.19 19.50
C ALA A 30 13.10 11.73 19.47
N LYS A 31 14.35 12.21 19.46
CA LYS A 31 14.70 13.64 19.40
C LYS A 31 14.63 14.25 17.99
N THR A 32 14.62 13.42 16.95
CA THR A 32 14.75 13.86 15.55
C THR A 32 13.54 13.52 14.68
N TYR A 33 12.70 12.58 15.11
CA TYR A 33 11.58 12.04 14.33
C TYR A 33 10.63 13.15 13.85
N TRP A 34 10.26 14.05 14.74
CA TRP A 34 9.37 15.19 14.46
C TRP A 34 10.09 16.49 14.09
N ARG A 35 11.39 16.45 13.81
CA ARG A 35 12.07 17.65 13.31
C ARG A 35 11.60 17.95 11.88
N PRO A 36 11.37 19.23 11.52
CA PRO A 36 10.93 19.61 10.19
C PRO A 36 11.79 19.01 9.06
N GLU A 37 13.10 18.95 9.25
CA GLU A 37 14.04 18.39 8.27
C GLU A 37 13.82 16.87 8.08
N ARG A 38 13.51 16.15 9.16
CA ARG A 38 13.27 14.71 9.09
C ARG A 38 11.90 14.39 8.49
N VAL A 39 10.87 15.18 8.83
CA VAL A 39 9.55 15.10 8.20
C VAL A 39 9.66 15.44 6.71
N GLU A 40 10.44 16.45 6.32
CA GLU A 40 10.67 16.77 4.91
C GLU A 40 11.28 15.60 4.15
N ILE A 41 12.27 14.90 4.73
CA ILE A 41 12.87 13.71 4.12
C ILE A 41 11.83 12.58 3.93
N ARG A 42 11.02 12.28 4.95
CA ARG A 42 9.99 11.21 4.84
C ARG A 42 8.92 11.56 3.80
N THR A 43 8.45 12.81 3.81
CA THR A 43 7.42 13.28 2.87
C THR A 43 7.94 13.50 1.45
N GLU A 44 9.27 13.63 1.26
CA GLU A 44 9.90 13.53 -0.07
C GLU A 44 9.85 12.09 -0.61
N ASN A 45 10.12 11.10 0.24
CA ASN A 45 10.01 9.69 -0.18
C ASN A 45 8.59 9.34 -0.64
N TYR A 46 7.57 9.78 0.10
CA TYR A 46 6.17 9.60 -0.29
C TYR A 46 5.82 10.25 -1.63
N LEU A 47 6.40 11.41 -1.93
CA LEU A 47 6.20 12.07 -3.21
C LEU A 47 6.81 11.25 -4.36
N ILE A 48 8.01 10.72 -4.18
CA ILE A 48 8.68 9.87 -5.17
C ILE A 48 7.88 8.59 -5.42
N GLU A 49 7.37 7.95 -4.35
CA GLU A 49 6.49 6.79 -4.48
C GLU A 49 5.20 7.14 -5.23
N ALA A 50 4.55 8.25 -4.87
CA ALA A 50 3.32 8.70 -5.52
C ALA A 50 3.52 8.94 -7.02
N ASP A 51 4.60 9.63 -7.42
CA ASP A 51 4.93 9.85 -8.83
C ASP A 51 5.20 8.53 -9.57
N THR A 52 5.91 7.61 -8.93
CA THR A 52 6.24 6.30 -9.49
C THR A 52 4.96 5.52 -9.81
N TYR A 53 4.04 5.42 -8.85
CA TYR A 53 2.78 4.71 -9.04
C TYR A 53 1.84 5.45 -9.98
N LEU A 54 1.79 6.78 -9.97
CA LEU A 54 0.98 7.54 -10.91
C LEU A 54 1.47 7.39 -12.36
N SER A 55 2.78 7.29 -12.55
CA SER A 55 3.39 6.96 -13.84
C SER A 55 2.98 5.55 -14.31
N ARG A 56 3.05 4.56 -13.42
CA ARG A 56 2.58 3.19 -13.71
C ARG A 56 1.09 3.16 -14.05
N ALA A 57 0.26 3.84 -13.26
CA ALA A 57 -1.18 3.93 -13.48
C ALA A 57 -1.52 4.56 -14.85
N THR A 58 -0.81 5.63 -15.21
CA THR A 58 -0.97 6.27 -16.53
C THR A 58 -0.57 5.32 -17.66
N SER A 59 0.54 4.59 -17.50
CA SER A 59 0.99 3.60 -18.49
C SER A 59 -0.01 2.44 -18.63
N ALA A 60 -0.52 1.92 -17.52
CA ALA A 60 -1.54 0.88 -17.47
C ALA A 60 -2.82 1.31 -18.21
N SER A 61 -3.31 2.52 -17.91
CA SER A 61 -4.50 3.10 -18.55
C SER A 61 -4.32 3.21 -20.06
N ASN A 62 -3.16 3.69 -20.52
CA ASN A 62 -2.86 3.80 -21.95
C ASN A 62 -2.79 2.44 -22.66
N LYS A 63 -2.43 1.38 -21.93
CA LYS A 63 -2.39 0.00 -22.42
C LYS A 63 -3.74 -0.73 -22.28
N GLY A 64 -4.76 -0.08 -21.73
CA GLY A 64 -6.08 -0.68 -21.49
C GLY A 64 -6.15 -1.64 -20.30
N ASP A 65 -5.12 -1.69 -19.43
CA ASP A 65 -5.16 -2.45 -18.18
C ASP A 65 -5.81 -1.60 -17.08
N LEU A 66 -7.15 -1.60 -17.04
CA LEU A 66 -7.91 -0.77 -16.11
C LEU A 66 -7.70 -1.17 -14.65
N GLN A 67 -7.54 -2.47 -14.38
CA GLN A 67 -7.32 -2.99 -13.03
C GLN A 67 -5.96 -2.53 -12.48
N SER A 68 -4.88 -2.65 -13.27
CA SER A 68 -3.58 -2.10 -12.89
C SER A 68 -3.63 -0.58 -12.75
N ALA A 69 -4.34 0.12 -13.64
CA ALA A 69 -4.50 1.56 -13.54
C ALA A 69 -5.21 1.99 -12.23
N SER A 70 -6.30 1.33 -11.87
CA SER A 70 -7.05 1.60 -10.65
C SER A 70 -6.23 1.29 -9.39
N ALA A 71 -5.58 0.11 -9.35
CA ALA A 71 -4.70 -0.30 -8.26
C ALA A 71 -3.57 0.70 -8.02
N TYR A 72 -2.84 1.07 -9.09
CA TYR A 72 -1.72 2.00 -8.97
C TYR A 72 -2.13 3.44 -8.71
N THR A 73 -3.31 3.87 -9.19
CA THR A 73 -3.87 5.18 -8.81
C THR A 73 -4.11 5.23 -7.30
N THR A 74 -4.70 4.18 -6.73
CA THR A 74 -4.98 4.09 -5.30
C THR A 74 -3.70 4.12 -4.46
N VAL A 75 -2.70 3.30 -4.81
CA VAL A 75 -1.42 3.26 -4.07
C VAL A 75 -0.66 4.58 -4.20
N GLY A 76 -0.64 5.19 -5.38
CA GLY A 76 0.01 6.49 -5.57
C GLY A 76 -0.65 7.61 -4.76
N LEU A 77 -1.99 7.61 -4.69
CA LEU A 77 -2.74 8.56 -3.88
C LEU A 77 -2.53 8.34 -2.38
N GLU A 78 -2.56 7.08 -1.91
CA GLU A 78 -2.26 6.73 -0.52
C GLU A 78 -0.87 7.25 -0.11
N SER A 79 0.16 7.00 -0.94
CA SER A 79 1.52 7.44 -0.67
C SER A 79 1.58 8.95 -0.42
N ILE A 80 1.01 9.79 -1.28
CA ILE A 80 1.07 11.24 -1.05
C ILE A 80 0.26 11.69 0.18
N LEU A 81 -0.86 11.04 0.47
CA LEU A 81 -1.75 11.41 1.58
C LEU A 81 -1.11 11.15 2.96
N LYS A 82 -0.15 10.23 3.05
CA LYS A 82 0.70 10.06 4.25
C LYS A 82 1.40 11.36 4.66
N THR A 83 1.65 12.27 3.71
CA THR A 83 2.17 13.61 4.00
C THR A 83 1.28 14.39 4.97
N LEU A 84 -0.05 14.30 4.82
CA LEU A 84 -1.00 15.01 5.68
C LEU A 84 -1.00 14.43 7.10
N ILE A 85 -0.85 13.11 7.21
CA ILE A 85 -0.73 12.38 8.48
C ILE A 85 0.54 12.81 9.22
N GLU A 86 1.68 12.83 8.53
CA GLU A 86 2.97 13.24 9.08
C GLU A 86 3.02 14.72 9.47
N ILE A 87 2.41 15.61 8.69
CA ILE A 87 2.32 17.04 9.01
C ILE A 87 1.54 17.27 10.32
N ASN A 88 0.52 16.45 10.59
CA ASN A 88 -0.23 16.49 11.85
C ASN A 88 0.42 15.69 12.97
N MET A 89 1.65 15.19 12.75
CA MET A 89 2.43 14.40 13.69
C MET A 89 1.68 13.15 14.21
N LEU A 90 0.90 12.52 13.34
CA LEU A 90 0.26 11.24 13.63
C LEU A 90 1.13 10.09 13.12
N PRO A 91 1.23 8.97 13.85
CA PRO A 91 1.94 7.79 13.36
C PRO A 91 1.18 7.17 12.18
N ILE A 92 1.92 6.65 11.20
CA ILE A 92 1.31 5.95 10.06
C ILE A 92 1.18 4.47 10.40
N SER A 93 -0.06 3.96 10.39
CA SER A 93 -0.34 2.54 10.56
C SER A 93 -1.22 2.06 9.42
N ASN A 94 -0.87 0.94 8.77
CA ASN A 94 -1.72 0.37 7.71
C ASN A 94 -3.10 -0.06 8.23
N SER A 95 -3.23 -0.29 9.54
CA SER A 95 -4.49 -0.74 10.17
C SER A 95 -5.29 0.37 10.85
N HIS A 96 -4.83 1.62 10.77
CA HIS A 96 -5.56 2.82 11.21
C HIS A 96 -5.29 4.00 10.25
N PHE A 97 -5.02 3.70 8.98
CA PHE A 97 -4.67 4.70 7.97
C PHE A 97 -5.89 5.56 7.64
N ILE A 98 -7.07 4.97 7.51
CA ILE A 98 -8.30 5.69 7.14
C ILE A 98 -8.67 6.66 8.25
N GLU A 99 -8.59 6.21 9.51
CA GLU A 99 -8.80 7.08 10.68
C GLU A 99 -7.77 8.22 10.74
N ALA A 100 -6.47 7.91 10.64
CA ALA A 100 -5.42 8.92 10.68
C ALA A 100 -5.54 9.93 9.51
N LEU A 101 -5.95 9.47 8.33
CA LEU A 101 -6.20 10.32 7.17
C LEU A 101 -7.39 11.26 7.41
N ARG A 102 -8.52 10.74 7.93
CA ARG A 102 -9.70 11.54 8.28
C ARG A 102 -9.35 12.64 9.28
N ASP A 103 -8.68 12.27 10.37
CA ASP A 103 -8.25 13.23 11.39
C ASP A 103 -7.34 14.32 10.81
N SER A 104 -6.43 13.91 9.92
CA SER A 104 -5.46 14.82 9.33
C SER A 104 -6.07 15.80 8.32
N THR A 105 -6.99 15.31 7.50
CA THR A 105 -7.71 16.12 6.51
C THR A 105 -8.63 17.12 7.20
N GLN A 106 -9.36 16.71 8.24
CA GLN A 106 -10.18 17.59 9.09
C GLN A 106 -9.34 18.72 9.72
N LYS A 107 -8.20 18.38 10.36
CA LYS A 107 -7.31 19.37 11.00
C LYS A 107 -6.69 20.38 10.04
N LEU A 108 -6.58 20.01 8.76
CA LEU A 108 -6.02 20.85 7.70
C LEU A 108 -7.10 21.55 6.86
N GLY A 109 -8.38 21.28 7.12
CA GLY A 109 -9.50 21.76 6.30
C GLY A 109 -9.42 21.28 4.86
N MET A 110 -9.11 19.99 4.68
CA MET A 110 -8.97 19.30 3.38
C MET A 110 -9.84 18.04 3.33
N ASP A 111 -11.03 18.08 3.94
CA ASP A 111 -11.95 16.95 4.05
C ASP A 111 -12.24 16.28 2.71
N GLU A 112 -12.25 17.06 1.62
CA GLU A 112 -12.46 16.56 0.27
C GLU A 112 -11.41 15.51 -0.15
N PHE A 113 -10.18 15.56 0.36
CA PHE A 113 -9.15 14.58 0.03
C PHE A 113 -9.39 13.22 0.67
N TYR A 114 -10.06 13.19 1.84
CA TYR A 114 -10.49 11.95 2.46
C TYR A 114 -11.61 11.28 1.65
N GLU A 115 -12.64 12.05 1.30
CA GLU A 115 -13.75 11.55 0.48
C GLU A 115 -13.28 11.08 -0.90
N ASP A 116 -12.40 11.85 -1.55
CA ASP A 116 -11.80 11.46 -2.82
C ASP A 116 -10.99 10.16 -2.70
N TYR A 117 -10.24 9.99 -1.60
CA TYR A 117 -9.51 8.75 -1.38
C TYR A 117 -10.46 7.56 -1.26
N LEU A 118 -11.52 7.65 -0.45
CA LEU A 118 -12.49 6.56 -0.30
C LEU A 118 -13.15 6.20 -1.63
N ARG A 119 -13.51 7.20 -2.44
CA ARG A 119 -14.10 6.99 -3.76
C ARG A 119 -13.12 6.33 -4.73
N ILE A 120 -11.91 6.89 -4.86
CA ILE A 120 -10.88 6.41 -5.81
C ILE A 120 -10.41 4.99 -5.45
N SER A 121 -10.30 4.69 -4.16
CA SER A 121 -9.88 3.38 -3.64
C SER A 121 -11.01 2.35 -3.58
N ARG A 122 -12.23 2.70 -4.01
CA ARG A 122 -13.43 1.83 -3.94
C ARG A 122 -13.72 1.33 -2.53
N LEU A 123 -13.51 2.20 -1.55
CA LEU A 123 -13.78 1.97 -0.14
C LEU A 123 -15.01 2.72 0.37
N ALA A 124 -15.55 3.66 -0.42
CA ALA A 124 -16.78 4.36 -0.10
C ALA A 124 -17.96 3.38 0.00
N GLY A 125 -18.65 3.39 1.15
CA GLY A 125 -19.84 2.57 1.39
C GLY A 125 -19.57 1.11 1.75
N VAL A 126 -18.31 0.69 1.90
CA VAL A 126 -17.97 -0.68 2.31
C VAL A 126 -18.61 -1.01 3.65
N ASP A 127 -19.40 -2.08 3.67
CA ASP A 127 -20.03 -2.60 4.88
C ASP A 127 -19.35 -3.90 5.38
N GLN A 128 -20.00 -4.57 6.33
CA GLN A 128 -19.50 -5.81 6.91
C GLN A 128 -19.42 -6.95 5.87
N GLU A 129 -20.45 -7.12 5.04
CA GLU A 129 -20.52 -8.20 4.05
C GLU A 129 -19.43 -8.00 3.00
N ASP A 130 -19.26 -6.77 2.52
CA ASP A 130 -18.17 -6.40 1.61
C ASP A 130 -16.79 -6.73 2.20
N ALA A 131 -16.55 -6.38 3.47
CA ALA A 131 -15.26 -6.59 4.11
C ALA A 131 -14.96 -8.09 4.33
N GLU A 132 -15.98 -8.88 4.66
CA GLU A 132 -15.88 -10.34 4.80
C GLU A 132 -15.62 -11.02 3.45
N GLU A 133 -16.32 -10.61 2.38
CA GLU A 133 -16.08 -11.14 1.04
C GLU A 133 -14.66 -10.81 0.55
N ARG A 134 -14.21 -9.57 0.75
CA ARG A 134 -12.85 -9.15 0.40
C ARG A 134 -11.79 -9.94 1.15
N LEU A 135 -12.02 -10.24 2.44
CA LEU A 135 -11.13 -11.08 3.22
C LEU A 135 -11.08 -12.52 2.68
N ALA A 136 -12.23 -13.11 2.36
CA ALA A 136 -12.29 -14.46 1.81
C ALA A 136 -11.56 -14.56 0.46
N ALA A 137 -11.80 -13.58 -0.43
CA ALA A 137 -11.12 -13.49 -1.71
C ALA A 137 -9.60 -13.27 -1.53
N PHE A 138 -9.20 -12.42 -0.58
CA PHE A 138 -7.79 -12.22 -0.24
C PHE A 138 -7.14 -13.53 0.21
N GLU A 139 -7.76 -14.27 1.14
CA GLU A 139 -7.25 -15.55 1.63
C GLU A 139 -7.11 -16.57 0.49
N ALA A 140 -8.08 -16.64 -0.43
CA ALA A 140 -8.03 -17.53 -1.60
C ALA A 140 -6.86 -17.19 -2.54
N ALA A 141 -6.70 -15.91 -2.91
CA ALA A 141 -5.59 -15.44 -3.75
C ALA A 141 -4.23 -15.73 -3.09
N TRP A 142 -4.13 -15.49 -1.79
CA TRP A 142 -2.88 -15.64 -1.05
C TRP A 142 -2.47 -17.10 -0.90
N ASN A 143 -3.42 -18.00 -0.62
CA ASN A 143 -3.16 -19.43 -0.52
C ASN A 143 -2.66 -20.01 -1.86
N GLU A 144 -3.26 -19.58 -2.98
CA GLU A 144 -2.82 -19.96 -4.33
C GLU A 144 -1.37 -19.53 -4.59
N ALA A 145 -1.03 -18.32 -4.18
CA ALA A 145 0.33 -17.83 -4.30
C ALA A 145 1.33 -18.57 -3.41
N ILE A 146 0.97 -18.84 -2.15
CA ILE A 146 1.81 -19.63 -1.22
C ILE A 146 2.09 -21.01 -1.82
N ARG A 147 1.08 -21.67 -2.39
CA ARG A 147 1.24 -22.96 -3.07
C ARG A 147 2.28 -22.85 -4.18
N THR A 148 2.14 -21.88 -5.06
CA THR A 148 3.07 -21.66 -6.19
C THR A 148 4.49 -21.35 -5.72
N ILE A 149 4.64 -20.52 -4.67
CA ILE A 149 5.93 -20.18 -4.05
C ILE A 149 6.61 -21.45 -3.54
N ASN A 150 5.88 -22.31 -2.83
CA ASN A 150 6.43 -23.54 -2.26
C ASN A 150 6.78 -24.58 -3.33
N GLU A 151 5.98 -24.70 -4.38
CA GLU A 151 6.24 -25.63 -5.50
C GLU A 151 7.45 -25.23 -6.36
N ARG A 152 7.81 -23.94 -6.36
CA ARG A 152 8.82 -23.34 -7.27
C ARG A 152 10.01 -22.74 -6.54
N GLY A 153 10.32 -23.26 -5.35
CA GLY A 153 11.38 -22.73 -4.48
C GLY A 153 12.75 -22.56 -5.16
N SER A 154 13.12 -23.41 -6.12
CA SER A 154 14.39 -23.27 -6.85
C SER A 154 14.46 -22.00 -7.72
N VAL A 155 13.35 -21.56 -8.31
CA VAL A 155 13.29 -20.34 -9.16
C VAL A 155 13.43 -19.09 -8.30
N ILE A 156 12.97 -19.13 -7.04
CA ILE A 156 13.06 -18.01 -6.10
C ILE A 156 14.52 -17.64 -5.79
N GLU A 157 15.42 -18.62 -5.81
CA GLU A 157 16.86 -18.40 -5.59
C GLU A 157 17.56 -17.70 -6.77
N GLU A 158 16.91 -17.61 -7.93
CA GLU A 158 17.41 -16.89 -9.11
C GLU A 158 16.88 -15.45 -9.17
N LEU A 159 15.81 -15.14 -8.41
CA LEU A 159 15.23 -13.80 -8.36
C LEU A 159 16.13 -12.81 -7.64
N HIS A 160 16.00 -11.53 -8.01
CA HIS A 160 16.64 -10.43 -7.32
C HIS A 160 16.34 -10.46 -5.80
N VAL A 161 17.36 -10.18 -4.98
CA VAL A 161 17.31 -10.33 -3.51
C VAL A 161 16.09 -9.66 -2.86
N ASN A 162 15.66 -8.49 -3.35
CA ASN A 162 14.49 -7.79 -2.82
C ASN A 162 13.18 -8.56 -3.09
N VAL A 163 13.02 -9.13 -4.28
CA VAL A 163 11.83 -9.92 -4.65
C VAL A 163 11.82 -11.21 -3.85
N ARG A 164 12.98 -11.90 -3.77
CA ARG A 164 13.17 -13.10 -2.96
C ARG A 164 12.79 -12.88 -1.51
N ASN A 165 13.29 -11.80 -0.89
CA ASN A 165 12.99 -11.48 0.51
C ASN A 165 11.49 -11.20 0.73
N LYS A 166 10.84 -10.49 -0.20
CA LYS A 166 9.38 -10.25 -0.14
C LYS A 166 8.59 -11.56 -0.26
N LEU A 167 8.92 -12.42 -1.23
CA LEU A 167 8.26 -13.72 -1.39
C LEU A 167 8.49 -14.64 -0.18
N ASN A 168 9.71 -14.68 0.35
CA ASN A 168 10.02 -15.46 1.56
C ASN A 168 9.31 -14.93 2.81
N TYR A 169 8.95 -13.64 2.84
CA TYR A 169 8.19 -13.06 3.94
C TYR A 169 6.69 -13.29 3.77
N TYR A 170 6.12 -12.87 2.64
CA TYR A 170 4.70 -12.95 2.32
C TYR A 170 4.21 -14.38 2.07
N GLY A 171 5.10 -15.26 1.61
CA GLY A 171 4.82 -16.68 1.37
C GLY A 171 4.73 -17.53 2.64
N LYS A 172 5.01 -16.98 3.83
CA LYS A 172 4.88 -17.71 5.09
C LYS A 172 3.40 -17.87 5.46
N PRO A 173 2.91 -19.08 5.77
CA PRO A 173 1.54 -19.27 6.26
C PRO A 173 1.22 -18.45 7.52
N SER A 174 2.22 -18.20 8.37
CA SER A 174 2.08 -17.36 9.56
C SER A 174 1.80 -15.89 9.24
N PHE A 175 2.30 -15.38 8.11
CA PHE A 175 2.00 -14.02 7.65
C PHE A 175 0.52 -13.91 7.30
N LEU A 176 0.00 -14.81 6.46
CA LEU A 176 -1.41 -14.86 6.08
C LEU A 176 -2.31 -14.98 7.32
N LYS A 177 -1.97 -15.90 8.23
CA LYS A 177 -2.72 -16.07 9.50
C LYS A 177 -2.76 -14.78 10.31
N GLY A 178 -1.63 -14.06 10.42
CA GLY A 178 -1.57 -12.79 11.14
C GLY A 178 -2.42 -11.70 10.48
N MET A 179 -2.33 -11.58 9.15
CA MET A 179 -3.16 -10.65 8.37
C MET A 179 -4.65 -10.94 8.56
N ALA A 180 -5.08 -12.19 8.39
CA ALA A 180 -6.48 -12.58 8.53
C ALA A 180 -7.02 -12.31 9.95
N LEU A 181 -6.25 -12.64 10.99
CA LEU A 181 -6.64 -12.34 12.38
C LEU A 181 -6.77 -10.84 12.62
N ARG A 182 -5.84 -10.03 12.10
CA ARG A 182 -5.91 -8.57 12.26
C ARG A 182 -7.10 -7.99 11.50
N THR A 183 -7.36 -8.44 10.27
CA THR A 183 -8.52 -7.99 9.48
C THR A 183 -9.83 -8.36 10.16
N ARG A 184 -9.98 -9.60 10.65
CA ARG A 184 -11.18 -10.01 11.43
C ARG A 184 -11.37 -9.14 12.66
N SER A 185 -10.31 -8.87 13.41
CA SER A 185 -10.38 -7.96 14.57
C SER A 185 -10.85 -6.55 14.19
N LEU A 186 -10.51 -6.03 13.00
CA LEU A 186 -11.00 -4.74 12.52
C LEU A 186 -12.50 -4.82 12.16
N ILE A 187 -12.92 -5.88 11.48
CA ILE A 187 -14.34 -6.14 11.13
C ILE A 187 -15.18 -6.26 12.41
N ASP A 188 -14.75 -7.07 13.38
CA ASP A 188 -15.42 -7.26 14.67
C ASP A 188 -15.56 -5.94 15.45
N SER A 189 -14.66 -4.98 15.20
CA SER A 189 -14.68 -3.64 15.80
C SER A 189 -15.52 -2.63 15.01
N GLY A 190 -16.20 -3.05 13.93
CA GLY A 190 -16.98 -2.17 13.06
C GLY A 190 -16.15 -1.30 12.10
N LEU A 191 -14.85 -1.59 11.94
CA LEU A 191 -13.90 -0.82 11.13
C LEU A 191 -13.77 -1.43 9.72
N PHE A 192 -14.87 -1.57 8.99
CA PHE A 192 -14.93 -2.29 7.71
C PHE A 192 -14.08 -1.66 6.60
N VAL A 193 -14.12 -0.33 6.51
CA VAL A 193 -13.32 0.46 5.55
C VAL A 193 -11.82 0.28 5.81
N GLU A 194 -11.43 0.29 7.10
CA GLU A 194 -10.05 0.10 7.54
C GLU A 194 -9.58 -1.34 7.28
N ALA A 195 -10.43 -2.33 7.53
CA ALA A 195 -10.17 -3.73 7.24
C ALA A 195 -9.90 -3.95 5.74
N SER A 196 -10.74 -3.37 4.87
CA SER A 196 -10.60 -3.47 3.42
C SER A 196 -9.35 -2.75 2.90
N HIS A 197 -9.04 -1.56 3.43
CA HIS A 197 -7.80 -0.84 3.14
C HIS A 197 -6.55 -1.67 3.51
N TYR A 198 -6.55 -2.26 4.71
CA TYR A 198 -5.43 -3.04 5.24
C TYR A 198 -5.06 -4.22 4.34
N LEU A 199 -6.09 -4.89 3.77
CA LEU A 199 -5.91 -5.96 2.78
C LEU A 199 -5.34 -5.41 1.46
N LEU A 200 -5.98 -4.38 0.88
CA LEU A 200 -5.63 -3.81 -0.43
C LEU A 200 -4.15 -3.41 -0.49
N ARG A 201 -3.68 -2.66 0.51
CA ARG A 201 -2.31 -2.14 0.53
C ARG A 201 -1.26 -3.26 0.53
N THR A 202 -1.55 -4.32 1.29
CA THR A 202 -0.65 -5.47 1.43
C THR A 202 -0.66 -6.35 0.18
N MET A 203 -1.82 -6.43 -0.50
CA MET A 203 -1.97 -7.27 -1.67
C MET A 203 -1.21 -6.77 -2.89
N VAL A 204 -1.15 -5.47 -3.16
CA VAL A 204 -0.37 -4.94 -4.30
C VAL A 204 1.11 -5.32 -4.19
N ASP A 205 1.72 -5.14 -3.01
CA ASP A 205 3.15 -5.47 -2.79
C ASP A 205 3.46 -6.95 -3.01
N MET A 206 2.55 -7.82 -2.58
CA MET A 206 2.65 -9.25 -2.77
C MET A 206 2.49 -9.59 -4.26
N LEU A 207 1.47 -9.07 -4.93
CA LEU A 207 1.16 -9.40 -6.32
C LEU A 207 2.28 -8.94 -7.28
N GLU A 208 2.90 -7.79 -7.02
CA GLU A 208 4.09 -7.36 -7.77
C GLU A 208 5.25 -8.35 -7.62
N SER A 209 5.46 -8.87 -6.40
CA SER A 209 6.52 -9.85 -6.13
C SER A 209 6.20 -11.21 -6.76
N TYR A 210 4.92 -11.60 -6.74
CA TYR A 210 4.43 -12.82 -7.38
C TYR A 210 4.50 -12.73 -8.92
N GLY A 211 4.20 -11.57 -9.49
CA GLY A 211 4.33 -11.31 -10.92
C GLY A 211 5.75 -11.59 -11.43
N TRP A 212 6.78 -11.22 -10.66
CA TRP A 212 8.16 -11.60 -10.96
C TRP A 212 8.41 -13.09 -10.95
N LEU A 213 7.97 -13.79 -9.90
CA LEU A 213 8.14 -15.23 -9.81
C LEU A 213 7.50 -15.90 -11.03
N ARG A 214 6.28 -15.48 -11.37
CA ARG A 214 5.54 -15.99 -12.51
C ARG A 214 6.25 -15.70 -13.84
N ALA A 215 6.74 -14.48 -14.05
CA ALA A 215 7.49 -14.12 -15.25
C ALA A 215 8.78 -14.93 -15.40
N SER A 216 9.50 -15.16 -14.30
CA SER A 216 10.69 -16.02 -14.29
C SER A 216 10.36 -17.49 -14.59
N ILE A 217 9.24 -18.02 -14.07
CA ILE A 217 8.76 -19.37 -14.42
C ILE A 217 8.42 -19.48 -15.90
N ASP A 218 7.76 -18.46 -16.44
CA ASP A 218 7.29 -18.44 -17.83
C ASP A 218 8.40 -18.02 -18.84
N GLY A 219 9.58 -17.64 -18.35
CA GLY A 219 10.73 -17.22 -19.18
C GLY A 219 10.50 -15.89 -19.91
N VAL A 220 9.62 -15.03 -19.40
CA VAL A 220 9.22 -13.75 -20.01
C VAL A 220 9.69 -12.56 -19.17
N LYS A 221 9.78 -11.38 -19.79
CA LYS A 221 10.07 -10.14 -19.07
C LYS A 221 8.80 -9.62 -18.40
N PHE A 222 8.87 -9.37 -17.10
CA PHE A 222 7.76 -8.77 -16.36
C PHE A 222 7.67 -7.25 -16.62
N ASP A 223 6.48 -6.79 -17.02
CA ASP A 223 6.12 -5.37 -17.06
C ASP A 223 5.18 -5.05 -15.90
N TYR A 224 5.72 -4.37 -14.88
CA TYR A 224 4.96 -3.96 -13.71
C TYR A 224 3.75 -3.08 -14.05
N THR A 225 3.79 -2.34 -15.16
CA THR A 225 2.67 -1.43 -15.49
C THR A 225 1.40 -2.18 -15.87
N THR A 226 1.49 -3.47 -16.21
CA THR A 226 0.36 -4.31 -16.64
C THR A 226 0.20 -5.52 -15.73
N LEU A 227 0.35 -5.32 -14.41
CA LEU A 227 0.30 -6.38 -13.39
C LEU A 227 -0.93 -7.28 -13.54
N PHE A 228 -2.13 -6.71 -13.58
CA PHE A 228 -3.38 -7.47 -13.63
C PHE A 228 -3.61 -8.14 -14.98
N ASN A 229 -3.27 -7.51 -16.10
CA ASN A 229 -3.29 -8.19 -17.40
C ASN A 229 -2.32 -9.37 -17.43
N PHE A 230 -1.13 -9.22 -16.82
CA PHE A 230 -0.16 -10.30 -16.71
C PHE A 230 -0.69 -11.45 -15.84
N LEU A 231 -1.30 -11.14 -14.68
CA LEU A 231 -1.89 -12.15 -13.79
C LEU A 231 -3.11 -12.84 -14.41
N LYS A 232 -3.90 -12.14 -15.22
CA LYS A 232 -5.04 -12.71 -15.95
C LYS A 232 -4.61 -13.89 -16.82
N GLY A 233 -3.45 -13.77 -17.45
CA GLY A 233 -2.87 -14.75 -18.36
C GLY A 233 -3.60 -14.83 -19.71
N GLU A 234 -3.02 -15.56 -20.66
CA GLU A 234 -3.55 -15.72 -22.02
C GLU A 234 -4.55 -16.90 -22.17
N ARG A 235 -4.95 -17.52 -21.05
CA ARG A 235 -5.84 -18.69 -21.06
C ARG A 235 -7.29 -18.26 -21.31
N GLU A 236 -8.10 -19.18 -21.86
CA GLU A 236 -9.55 -18.97 -22.08
C GLU A 236 -10.29 -18.57 -20.79
N ALA A 237 -9.79 -19.00 -19.62
CA ALA A 237 -10.30 -18.61 -18.31
C ALA A 237 -9.23 -17.86 -17.50
N PRO A 238 -9.57 -16.76 -16.81
CA PRO A 238 -8.64 -16.05 -15.93
C PRO A 238 -8.12 -16.94 -14.79
N THR A 239 -6.89 -16.70 -14.35
CA THR A 239 -6.32 -17.41 -13.20
C THR A 239 -7.09 -17.12 -11.91
N GLU A 240 -7.10 -18.10 -10.99
CA GLU A 240 -7.74 -17.93 -9.69
C GLU A 240 -7.11 -16.78 -8.89
N ILE A 241 -5.80 -16.57 -9.01
CA ILE A 241 -5.15 -15.44 -8.36
C ILE A 241 -5.67 -14.10 -8.92
N TYR A 242 -5.85 -13.97 -10.23
CA TYR A 242 -6.42 -12.75 -10.83
C TYR A 242 -7.85 -12.48 -10.34
N LYS A 243 -8.74 -13.49 -10.39
CA LYS A 243 -10.15 -13.32 -9.99
C LYS A 243 -10.25 -12.91 -8.53
N ASN A 244 -9.60 -13.67 -7.64
CA ASN A 244 -9.66 -13.42 -6.21
C ASN A 244 -8.97 -12.09 -5.83
N SER A 245 -7.89 -11.71 -6.51
CA SER A 245 -7.25 -10.41 -6.29
C SER A 245 -8.09 -9.22 -6.77
N THR A 246 -8.72 -9.32 -7.94
CA THR A 246 -9.59 -8.23 -8.42
C THR A 246 -10.81 -8.06 -7.51
N ARG A 247 -11.37 -9.16 -7.01
CA ARG A 247 -12.46 -9.16 -6.02
C ARG A 247 -12.05 -8.54 -4.69
N ALA A 248 -10.95 -9.00 -4.10
CA ALA A 248 -10.46 -8.48 -2.82
C ALA A 248 -10.17 -6.96 -2.86
N MET A 249 -9.84 -6.43 -4.03
CA MET A 249 -9.63 -4.99 -4.26
C MET A 249 -10.88 -4.23 -4.69
N GLY A 250 -11.98 -4.90 -5.03
CA GLY A 250 -13.18 -4.26 -5.57
C GLY A 250 -12.95 -3.64 -6.96
N ILE A 251 -12.17 -4.30 -7.81
CA ILE A 251 -11.78 -3.84 -9.15
C ILE A 251 -12.10 -4.86 -10.26
N GLU A 252 -13.05 -5.78 -10.02
CA GLU A 252 -13.47 -6.78 -11.03
C GLU A 252 -14.02 -6.12 -12.29
N GLU A 253 -14.98 -5.20 -12.12
CA GLU A 253 -15.66 -4.50 -13.20
C GLU A 253 -15.36 -3.01 -13.12
N LEU A 254 -14.75 -2.46 -14.18
CA LEU A 254 -14.31 -1.07 -14.23
C LEU A 254 -14.72 -0.42 -15.55
N GLU A 255 -15.37 0.73 -15.44
CA GLU A 255 -15.62 1.63 -16.55
C GLU A 255 -14.39 2.48 -16.84
N LYS A 256 -14.00 2.56 -18.11
CA LYS A 256 -12.78 3.26 -18.54
C LYS A 256 -12.80 4.73 -18.13
N GLU A 257 -13.91 5.42 -18.38
CA GLU A 257 -14.10 6.84 -18.08
C GLU A 257 -13.94 7.10 -16.57
N ALA A 258 -14.48 6.23 -15.72
CA ALA A 258 -14.37 6.35 -14.27
C ALA A 258 -12.93 6.18 -13.77
N VAL A 259 -12.17 5.27 -14.38
CA VAL A 259 -10.74 5.07 -14.07
C VAL A 259 -9.92 6.28 -14.51
N GLU A 260 -10.17 6.81 -15.72
CA GLU A 260 -9.49 8.01 -16.21
C GLU A 260 -9.80 9.24 -15.36
N GLU A 261 -11.05 9.41 -14.91
CA GLU A 261 -11.43 10.48 -13.98
C GLU A 261 -10.71 10.34 -12.63
N SER A 262 -10.69 9.12 -12.07
CA SER A 262 -9.99 8.83 -10.81
C SER A 262 -8.50 9.13 -10.91
N LEU A 263 -7.86 8.74 -12.02
CA LEU A 263 -6.44 9.01 -12.30
C LEU A 263 -6.18 10.51 -12.42
N LYS A 264 -7.05 11.25 -13.12
CA LYS A 264 -6.96 12.70 -13.24
C LYS A 264 -7.09 13.36 -11.87
N ARG A 265 -8.05 12.95 -11.06
CA ARG A 265 -8.28 13.50 -9.72
C ARG A 265 -7.11 13.23 -8.79
N ALA A 266 -6.59 12.00 -8.78
CA ALA A 266 -5.39 11.67 -8.00
C ALA A 266 -4.20 12.55 -8.38
N ARG A 267 -3.99 12.81 -9.68
CA ARG A 267 -2.93 13.72 -10.17
C ARG A 267 -3.10 15.15 -9.65
N GLU A 268 -4.33 15.67 -9.61
CA GLU A 268 -4.63 17.00 -9.07
C GLU A 268 -4.31 17.09 -7.57
N ILE A 269 -4.70 16.09 -6.79
CA ILE A 269 -4.43 16.00 -5.35
C ILE A 269 -2.93 15.93 -5.08
N ILE A 270 -2.21 15.04 -5.79
CA ILE A 270 -0.76 14.90 -5.67
C ILE A 270 -0.06 16.23 -5.95
N LEU A 271 -0.46 16.93 -7.02
CA LEU A 271 0.11 18.23 -7.38
C LEU A 271 -0.20 19.31 -6.32
N ASN A 272 -1.40 19.30 -5.75
CA ASN A 272 -1.79 20.22 -4.68
C ASN A 272 -0.89 20.02 -3.43
N ILE A 273 -0.79 18.78 -2.94
CA ILE A 273 0.01 18.45 -1.76
C ILE A 273 1.47 18.77 -2.02
N ARG A 274 2.04 18.39 -3.18
CA ARG A 274 3.42 18.75 -3.57
C ARG A 274 3.70 20.24 -3.40
N ARG A 275 2.80 21.11 -3.87
CA ARG A 275 2.98 22.57 -3.82
C ARG A 275 2.91 23.13 -2.40
N ARG A 276 2.03 22.56 -1.56
CA ARG A 276 1.78 23.07 -0.19
C ARG A 276 2.68 22.45 0.88
N ARG A 277 3.21 21.24 0.65
CA ARG A 277 3.93 20.42 1.62
C ARG A 277 4.95 21.19 2.45
N LYS A 278 5.89 21.89 1.80
CA LYS A 278 6.96 22.61 2.51
C LYS A 278 6.43 23.74 3.39
N GLY A 279 5.37 24.42 2.97
CA GLY A 279 4.70 25.45 3.77
C GLY A 279 4.00 24.85 4.98
N LEU A 280 3.25 23.78 4.77
CA LEU A 280 2.52 23.07 5.84
C LEU A 280 3.47 22.50 6.90
N ILE A 281 4.62 21.94 6.50
CA ILE A 281 5.64 21.46 7.44
C ILE A 281 6.13 22.62 8.34
N ARG A 282 6.49 23.76 7.76
CA ARG A 282 6.99 24.93 8.54
C ARG A 282 5.94 25.47 9.51
N GLU A 283 4.67 25.45 9.12
CA GLU A 283 3.58 25.99 9.93
C GLU A 283 3.21 25.05 11.10
N ARG A 284 3.16 23.74 10.84
CA ARG A 284 2.52 22.76 11.73
C ARG A 284 3.49 21.85 12.47
N VAL A 285 4.64 21.53 11.87
CA VAL A 285 5.63 20.64 12.50
C VAL A 285 6.48 21.47 13.46
N LYS A 286 6.15 21.39 14.75
CA LYS A 286 6.90 22.03 15.82
C LYS A 286 7.49 20.93 16.70
N PRO A 287 8.82 20.76 16.74
CA PRO A 287 9.42 19.80 17.64
C PRO A 287 9.08 20.16 19.08
N ALA A 288 8.69 19.15 19.86
CA ALA A 288 8.53 19.24 21.31
C ALA A 288 9.89 19.38 22.02
#